data_AF-A0A838KMD7-F1
#
_entry.id   AF-A0A838KMD7-F1
#
_cell.length_a   1.000
_cell.length_b   1.000
_cell.length_c   1.000
_cell.angle_alpha   90.00
_cell.angle_beta   90.00
_cell.angle_gamma   90.00
#
_symmetry.space_group_name_H-M   'P 1'
#
loop_
_entity.id
_entity.type
_entity.pdbx_description
1 polymer ?
#
loop_
_entity_poly.entity_id
_entity_poly.type
_entity_poly.pdbx_seq_one_letter_code
_entity_poly.pdbx_strand_id
1 'polypeptide(L)'
;MTPRPRPRLDLDSDMVKHARRLARQAGRPIVRIAKQHTTVSVERAMLRLAGLSGADPDGTPWVNRLLDAVRADVGLEHGLAMPVWDALLRTDNLDLLTLAKRAAAGDVPFRVPEGREATRAQTASHKRVAAGIRKVDARRRERERLIKRWGDPPQKPWIYLIVATGDIYEDIPQAQAAAREGADIIAVIRSTGQSLLDFVPEGATREGFAGTYATQENFRLMRQALDETSKQLGRYVRLTNYASGLCMPEIAALAGLERLDMMLNDSMYGILFRDINPIRTFVDQRFSRQVHARAGIIINTGEDNYLTTADAVEAAHTVTVSQLLNEYFAKEAGLADWQLGLGHAFEIDPAVPDSFRLELAHALLARTLFPKAPLKWMPPTRHMTGDVFRGYLLDGFFNLAGAMTDQDILLVGMMTEAVVTPWLSDRDLALQNVRYVINAAGRLAEDFAPAPDGFIARRAQQVLGESIELLTKILDHPGTDFGAGLLDAIADGTFGLMKRPADAGKGLEGVAEKARDYYNPATAILEES
;
A
#
# COMPACT_ATOMS: atom_id res chain seq x y z
N MET A 1 18.56 -10.53 20.39
CA MET A 1 18.82 -9.09 20.61
C MET A 1 17.90 -8.63 21.72
N THR A 2 18.46 -8.07 22.80
CA THR A 2 17.71 -7.29 23.79
C THR A 2 16.98 -6.15 23.06
N PRO A 3 15.70 -5.85 23.37
CA PRO A 3 15.00 -4.74 22.74
C PRO A 3 15.75 -3.44 23.03
N ARG A 4 16.09 -2.68 21.98
CA ARG A 4 16.77 -1.38 22.11
C ARG A 4 15.91 -0.44 22.97
N PRO A 5 16.49 0.32 23.91
CA PRO A 5 15.80 1.46 24.50
C PRO A 5 15.41 2.40 23.34
N ARG A 6 14.13 2.71 23.21
CA ARG A 6 13.64 3.59 22.14
C ARG A 6 13.39 4.97 22.70
N PRO A 7 13.74 6.05 21.98
CA PRO A 7 13.32 7.38 22.36
C PRO A 7 11.79 7.41 22.38
N ARG A 8 11.22 7.78 23.52
CA ARG A 8 9.76 7.88 23.69
C ARG A 8 9.45 9.20 24.35
N LEU A 9 8.39 9.82 23.84
CA LEU A 9 7.75 10.92 24.52
C LEU A 9 6.85 10.35 25.63
N ASP A 10 6.78 11.06 26.74
CA ASP A 10 5.78 10.80 27.77
C ASP A 10 4.45 11.42 27.32
N LEU A 11 3.72 10.67 26.48
CA LEU A 11 2.39 11.03 26.03
C LEU A 11 1.36 10.47 27.00
N ASP A 12 0.31 11.24 27.27
CA ASP A 12 -0.83 10.78 28.06
C ASP A 12 -1.44 9.51 27.42
N SER A 13 -1.34 8.39 28.14
CA SER A 13 -1.81 7.10 27.67
C SER A 13 -3.32 7.09 27.40
N ASP A 14 -4.08 7.92 28.10
CA ASP A 14 -5.54 8.00 27.94
C ASP A 14 -5.91 8.82 26.71
N MET A 15 -5.17 9.88 26.37
CA MET A 15 -5.29 10.56 25.07
C MET A 15 -4.99 9.61 23.91
N VAL A 16 -3.92 8.81 24.00
CA VAL A 16 -3.57 7.85 22.95
C VAL A 16 -4.65 6.77 22.77
N LYS A 17 -5.19 6.22 23.87
CA LYS A 17 -6.32 5.28 23.82
C LYS A 17 -7.57 5.93 23.25
N HIS A 18 -7.81 7.20 23.60
CA HIS A 18 -8.95 7.97 23.12
C HIS A 18 -8.89 8.20 21.61
N ALA A 19 -7.75 8.65 21.08
CA ALA A 19 -7.54 8.86 19.65
C ALA A 19 -7.81 7.56 18.85
N ARG A 20 -7.25 6.43 19.29
CA ARG A 20 -7.52 5.11 18.67
C ARG A 20 -8.98 4.69 18.75
N ARG A 21 -9.66 5.00 19.85
CA ARG A 21 -11.10 4.71 20.01
C ARG A 21 -11.92 5.50 18.99
N LEU A 22 -11.60 6.78 18.80
CA LEU A 22 -12.29 7.63 17.81
C LEU A 22 -12.02 7.14 16.37
N ALA A 23 -10.76 6.84 16.02
CA ALA A 23 -10.43 6.29 14.71
C ALA A 23 -11.18 4.98 14.42
N ARG A 24 -11.30 4.10 15.42
CA ARG A 24 -12.14 2.89 15.34
C ARG A 24 -13.61 3.23 15.10
N GLN A 25 -14.17 4.20 15.83
CA GLN A 25 -15.56 4.61 15.66
C GLN A 25 -15.80 5.16 14.24
N ALA A 26 -14.88 5.99 13.73
CA ALA A 26 -14.97 6.59 12.39
C ALA A 26 -14.84 5.54 11.28
N GLY A 27 -13.98 4.53 11.46
CA GLY A 27 -13.78 3.48 10.45
C GLY A 27 -14.83 2.35 10.46
N ARG A 28 -15.60 2.15 11.54
CA ARG A 28 -16.58 1.05 11.65
C ARG A 28 -17.67 1.07 10.57
N PRO A 29 -18.32 2.22 10.28
CA PRO A 29 -19.29 2.32 9.18
C PRO A 29 -18.69 1.92 7.83
N ILE A 30 -17.46 2.38 7.56
CA ILE A 30 -16.74 2.08 6.30
C ILE A 30 -16.50 0.59 6.13
N VAL A 31 -16.07 -0.10 7.19
CA VAL A 31 -15.89 -1.56 7.17
C VAL A 31 -17.21 -2.29 6.89
N ARG A 32 -18.34 -1.79 7.41
CA ARG A 32 -19.65 -2.37 7.15
C ARG A 32 -20.01 -2.28 5.67
N ILE A 33 -19.84 -1.10 5.07
CA ILE A 33 -20.04 -0.87 3.64
C ILE A 33 -19.13 -1.79 2.82
N ALA A 34 -17.84 -1.84 3.15
CA ALA A 34 -16.86 -2.67 2.44
C ALA A 34 -17.20 -4.18 2.50
N LYS A 35 -17.84 -4.64 3.58
CA LYS A 35 -18.33 -6.02 3.70
C LYS A 35 -19.59 -6.27 2.87
N GLN A 36 -20.46 -5.28 2.74
CA GLN A 36 -21.72 -5.38 2.01
C GLN A 36 -21.56 -5.23 0.49
N HIS A 37 -20.44 -4.70 0.01
CA HIS A 37 -20.21 -4.45 -1.42
C HIS A 37 -19.06 -5.32 -1.98
N THR A 38 -19.10 -5.54 -3.29
CA THR A 38 -17.98 -6.03 -4.09
C THR A 38 -17.61 -5.01 -5.17
N THR A 39 -16.51 -5.25 -5.87
CA THR A 39 -16.08 -4.44 -7.01
C THR A 39 -15.59 -5.30 -8.14
N VAL A 40 -15.55 -4.73 -9.34
CA VAL A 40 -14.96 -5.38 -10.51
C VAL A 40 -13.52 -5.84 -10.24
N SER A 41 -12.71 -5.08 -9.50
CA SER A 41 -11.32 -5.48 -9.23
C SER A 41 -11.23 -6.63 -8.21
N VAL A 42 -12.10 -6.67 -7.20
CA VAL A 42 -12.18 -7.82 -6.27
C VAL A 42 -12.48 -9.11 -7.03
N GLU A 43 -13.43 -9.06 -7.97
CA GLU A 43 -13.80 -10.22 -8.77
C GLU A 43 -12.70 -10.62 -9.77
N ARG A 44 -12.03 -9.65 -10.42
CA ARG A 44 -10.84 -9.93 -11.26
C ARG A 44 -9.68 -10.51 -10.45
N ALA A 45 -9.45 -10.04 -9.23
CA ALA A 45 -8.42 -10.59 -8.35
C ALA A 45 -8.69 -12.05 -7.99
N MET A 46 -9.95 -12.42 -7.76
CA MET A 46 -10.37 -13.81 -7.57
C MET A 46 -10.07 -14.66 -8.81
N LEU A 47 -10.33 -14.17 -10.02
CA LEU A 47 -9.96 -14.87 -11.26
C LEU A 47 -8.44 -15.02 -11.43
N ARG A 48 -7.64 -14.00 -11.05
CA ARG A 48 -6.17 -14.10 -11.04
C ARG A 48 -5.68 -15.16 -10.04
N LEU A 49 -6.27 -15.24 -8.85
CA LEU A 49 -5.99 -16.29 -7.88
C LEU A 49 -6.44 -17.68 -8.38
N ALA A 50 -7.49 -17.73 -9.19
CA ALA A 50 -7.90 -18.94 -9.92
C ALA A 50 -6.95 -19.27 -11.10
N GLY A 51 -5.95 -18.44 -11.37
CA GLY A 51 -4.92 -18.69 -12.39
C GLY A 51 -5.33 -18.30 -13.81
N LEU A 52 -6.31 -17.40 -13.98
CA LEU A 52 -6.55 -16.76 -15.27
C LEU A 52 -5.54 -15.62 -15.47
N SER A 53 -4.84 -15.63 -16.61
CA SER A 53 -3.78 -14.69 -16.96
C SER A 53 -3.71 -14.44 -18.47
N GLY A 54 -2.92 -13.46 -18.88
CA GLY A 54 -2.72 -13.09 -20.27
C GLY A 54 -3.80 -12.15 -20.79
N ALA A 55 -3.63 -11.71 -22.03
CA ALA A 55 -4.48 -10.73 -22.69
C ALA A 55 -4.93 -11.22 -24.07
N ASP A 56 -5.95 -10.55 -24.60
CA ASP A 56 -6.39 -10.68 -25.99
C ASP A 56 -5.42 -9.94 -26.96
N PRO A 57 -5.61 -10.04 -28.28
CA PRO A 57 -4.76 -9.37 -29.26
C PRO A 57 -4.70 -7.83 -29.13
N ASP A 58 -5.73 -7.21 -28.55
CA ASP A 58 -5.79 -5.77 -28.31
C ASP A 58 -5.12 -5.37 -26.98
N GLY A 59 -4.57 -6.34 -26.23
CA GLY A 59 -3.91 -6.11 -24.95
C GLY A 59 -4.86 -6.03 -23.75
N THR A 60 -6.15 -6.33 -23.93
CA THR A 60 -7.11 -6.37 -22.81
C THR A 60 -6.95 -7.68 -22.03
N PRO A 61 -6.74 -7.66 -20.70
CA PRO A 61 -6.56 -8.88 -19.94
C PRO A 61 -7.79 -9.80 -19.97
N TRP A 62 -7.57 -11.12 -20.01
CA TRP A 62 -8.67 -12.10 -20.05
C TRP A 62 -9.56 -12.06 -18.80
N VAL A 63 -9.01 -11.61 -17.66
CA VAL A 63 -9.81 -11.38 -16.44
C VAL A 63 -10.83 -10.26 -16.62
N ASN A 64 -10.50 -9.22 -17.39
CA ASN A 64 -11.44 -8.14 -17.73
C ASN A 64 -12.52 -8.65 -18.69
N ARG A 65 -12.12 -9.31 -19.79
CA ARG A 65 -13.07 -9.85 -20.78
C ARG A 65 -14.07 -10.84 -20.16
N LEU A 66 -13.60 -11.75 -19.31
CA LEU A 66 -14.48 -12.70 -18.65
C LEU A 66 -15.41 -12.00 -17.65
N LEU A 67 -14.92 -11.00 -16.91
CA LEU A 67 -15.77 -10.21 -16.03
C LEU A 67 -16.88 -9.50 -16.79
N ASP A 68 -16.55 -8.84 -17.90
CA ASP A 68 -17.52 -8.07 -18.68
C ASP A 68 -18.62 -8.97 -19.23
N ALA A 69 -18.25 -10.16 -19.74
CA ALA A 69 -19.22 -11.15 -20.23
C ALA A 69 -20.15 -11.66 -19.13
N VAL A 70 -19.61 -12.01 -17.95
CA VAL A 70 -20.45 -12.46 -16.82
C VAL A 70 -21.36 -11.34 -16.34
N ARG A 71 -20.82 -10.13 -16.17
CA ARG A 71 -21.57 -8.96 -15.71
C ARG A 71 -22.73 -8.63 -16.64
N ALA A 72 -22.55 -8.76 -17.96
CA ALA A 72 -23.60 -8.51 -18.94
C ALA A 72 -24.79 -9.48 -18.81
N ASP A 73 -24.53 -10.73 -18.45
CA ASP A 73 -25.57 -11.76 -18.36
C ASP A 73 -26.27 -11.81 -16.99
N VAL A 74 -25.52 -11.63 -15.89
CA VAL A 74 -26.04 -11.89 -14.53
C VAL A 74 -25.90 -10.74 -13.55
N GLY A 75 -25.18 -9.67 -13.88
CA GLY A 75 -24.87 -8.60 -12.92
C GLY A 75 -23.66 -8.89 -12.03
N LEU A 76 -23.15 -7.86 -11.35
CA LEU A 76 -21.96 -7.94 -10.49
C LEU A 76 -22.32 -8.33 -9.04
N GLU A 77 -23.52 -8.01 -8.61
CA GLU A 77 -24.09 -8.26 -7.28
C GLU A 77 -24.08 -9.73 -6.87
N HIS A 78 -24.11 -10.65 -7.84
CA HIS A 78 -24.04 -12.10 -7.64
C HIS A 78 -22.60 -12.65 -7.57
N GLY A 79 -21.60 -11.83 -7.92
CA GLY A 79 -20.19 -12.22 -8.02
C GLY A 79 -19.90 -13.15 -9.20
N LEU A 80 -18.61 -13.33 -9.51
CA LEU A 80 -18.21 -14.10 -10.70
C LEU A 80 -18.04 -15.60 -10.44
N ALA A 81 -17.80 -16.01 -9.18
CA ALA A 81 -17.37 -17.37 -8.89
C ALA A 81 -18.46 -18.42 -9.18
N MET A 82 -19.72 -18.12 -8.89
CA MET A 82 -20.80 -19.08 -9.12
C MET A 82 -21.13 -19.22 -10.62
N PRO A 83 -21.35 -18.12 -11.38
CA PRO A 83 -21.63 -18.21 -12.82
C PRO A 83 -20.49 -18.81 -13.63
N VAL A 84 -19.23 -18.43 -13.35
CA VAL A 84 -18.06 -18.91 -14.10
C VAL A 84 -17.89 -20.43 -13.93
N TRP A 85 -17.96 -20.94 -12.70
CA TRP A 85 -17.76 -22.37 -12.47
C TRP A 85 -18.99 -23.23 -12.83
N ASP A 86 -20.20 -22.68 -12.81
CA ASP A 86 -21.35 -23.33 -13.44
C ASP A 86 -21.13 -23.50 -14.96
N ALA A 87 -20.71 -22.44 -15.65
CA ALA A 87 -20.42 -22.50 -17.09
C ALA A 87 -19.32 -23.51 -17.42
N LEU A 88 -18.25 -23.57 -16.63
CA LEU A 88 -17.20 -24.59 -16.77
C LEU A 88 -17.75 -26.01 -16.64
N LEU A 89 -18.60 -26.26 -15.64
CA LEU A 89 -19.16 -27.59 -15.39
C LEU A 89 -20.15 -28.03 -16.48
N ARG A 90 -20.83 -27.09 -17.15
CA ARG A 90 -21.75 -27.34 -18.27
C ARG A 90 -21.04 -27.52 -19.62
N THR A 91 -19.80 -27.04 -19.75
CA THR A 91 -19.04 -27.04 -21.02
C THR A 91 -17.93 -28.10 -21.04
N ASP A 92 -18.19 -29.27 -20.44
CA ASP A 92 -17.22 -30.38 -20.35
C ASP A 92 -15.89 -30.02 -19.66
N ASN A 93 -15.90 -29.10 -18.69
CA ASN A 93 -14.72 -28.66 -17.92
C ASN A 93 -13.59 -28.07 -18.77
N LEU A 94 -13.90 -27.10 -19.64
CA LEU A 94 -12.88 -26.24 -20.26
C LEU A 94 -11.91 -25.66 -19.20
N ASP A 95 -10.72 -25.25 -19.62
CA ASP A 95 -9.89 -24.39 -18.78
C ASP A 95 -10.45 -22.95 -18.77
N LEU A 96 -10.07 -22.16 -17.75
CA LEU A 96 -10.55 -20.79 -17.58
C LEU A 96 -10.19 -19.86 -18.75
N LEU A 97 -9.04 -20.06 -19.40
CA LEU A 97 -8.62 -19.23 -20.53
C LEU A 97 -9.47 -19.52 -21.76
N THR A 98 -9.73 -20.80 -22.03
CA THR A 98 -10.59 -21.23 -23.11
C THR A 98 -12.03 -20.76 -22.89
N LEU A 99 -12.54 -20.80 -21.65
CA LEU A 99 -13.83 -20.19 -21.30
C LEU A 99 -13.83 -18.69 -21.57
N ALA A 100 -12.83 -17.94 -21.10
CA ALA A 100 -12.74 -16.49 -21.30
C ALA A 100 -12.74 -16.11 -22.79
N LYS A 101 -12.03 -16.86 -23.64
CA LYS A 101 -12.02 -16.68 -25.10
C LYS A 101 -13.39 -16.90 -25.72
N ARG A 102 -14.08 -17.98 -25.36
CA ARG A 102 -15.42 -18.29 -25.88
C ARG A 102 -16.48 -17.31 -25.37
N ALA A 103 -16.38 -16.90 -24.11
CA ALA A 103 -17.24 -15.87 -23.53
C ALA A 103 -17.07 -14.53 -24.27
N ALA A 104 -15.84 -14.13 -24.58
CA ALA A 104 -15.56 -12.92 -25.37
C ALA A 104 -16.12 -12.99 -26.81
N ALA A 105 -16.28 -14.19 -27.36
CA ALA A 105 -16.93 -14.42 -28.65
C ALA A 105 -18.47 -14.48 -28.58
N GLY A 106 -19.04 -14.47 -27.37
CA GLY A 106 -20.49 -14.62 -27.16
C GLY A 106 -21.00 -16.06 -27.18
N ASP A 107 -20.10 -17.06 -27.16
CA ASP A 107 -20.45 -18.47 -27.31
C ASP A 107 -20.90 -19.13 -25.99
N VAL A 108 -20.77 -18.44 -24.85
CA VAL A 108 -21.03 -19.01 -23.52
C VAL A 108 -21.93 -18.08 -22.71
N PRO A 109 -23.20 -18.48 -22.48
CA PRO A 109 -24.08 -17.75 -21.59
C PRO A 109 -23.80 -18.09 -20.11
N PHE A 110 -23.84 -17.07 -19.27
CA PHE A 110 -23.74 -17.18 -17.82
C PHE A 110 -25.12 -17.10 -17.17
N ARG A 111 -25.23 -17.73 -15.99
CA ARG A 111 -26.42 -17.70 -15.15
C ARG A 111 -26.02 -17.82 -13.69
N VAL A 112 -26.92 -17.44 -12.79
CA VAL A 112 -26.80 -17.79 -11.37
C VAL A 112 -27.26 -19.24 -11.20
N PRO A 113 -26.37 -20.18 -10.79
CA PRO A 113 -26.78 -21.57 -10.57
C PRO A 113 -27.57 -21.72 -9.26
N GLU A 114 -28.46 -22.72 -9.20
CA GLU A 114 -29.27 -23.02 -8.01
C GLU A 114 -29.10 -24.46 -7.53
N GLY A 115 -29.50 -24.73 -6.28
CA GLY A 115 -29.57 -26.08 -5.70
C GLY A 115 -28.27 -26.89 -5.81
N ARG A 116 -28.34 -28.05 -6.47
CA ARG A 116 -27.19 -28.96 -6.63
C ARG A 116 -26.08 -28.36 -7.51
N GLU A 117 -26.45 -27.56 -8.51
CA GLU A 117 -25.51 -26.93 -9.42
C GLU A 117 -24.73 -25.85 -8.70
N ALA A 118 -25.41 -25.03 -7.88
CA ALA A 118 -24.76 -24.06 -7.01
C ALA A 118 -23.72 -24.71 -6.10
N THR A 119 -24.09 -25.81 -5.43
CA THR A 119 -23.16 -26.55 -4.54
C THR A 119 -21.92 -27.04 -5.29
N ARG A 120 -22.10 -27.55 -6.52
CA ARG A 120 -20.98 -28.02 -7.36
C ARG A 120 -20.10 -26.87 -7.81
N ALA A 121 -20.68 -25.75 -8.27
CA ALA A 121 -19.95 -24.55 -8.69
C ALA A 121 -19.17 -23.94 -7.52
N GLN A 122 -19.78 -23.85 -6.34
CA GLN A 122 -19.13 -23.37 -5.12
C GLN A 122 -17.92 -24.24 -4.73
N THR A 123 -18.08 -25.57 -4.76
CA THR A 123 -17.01 -26.51 -4.42
C THR A 123 -15.86 -26.41 -5.43
N ALA A 124 -16.18 -26.34 -6.72
CA ALA A 124 -15.19 -26.25 -7.80
C ALA A 124 -14.42 -24.92 -7.76
N SER A 125 -15.12 -23.80 -7.56
CA SER A 125 -14.52 -22.47 -7.45
C SER A 125 -13.65 -22.35 -6.22
N HIS A 126 -14.13 -22.81 -5.07
CA HIS A 126 -13.35 -22.87 -3.83
C HIS A 126 -12.06 -23.67 -4.02
N LYS A 127 -12.13 -24.88 -4.57
CA LYS A 127 -10.96 -25.73 -4.80
C LYS A 127 -9.90 -25.03 -5.65
N ARG A 128 -10.32 -24.35 -6.72
CA ARG A 128 -9.42 -23.68 -7.66
C ARG A 128 -8.77 -22.44 -7.04
N VAL A 129 -9.55 -21.56 -6.41
CA VAL A 129 -9.04 -20.34 -5.78
C VAL A 129 -8.18 -20.66 -4.55
N ALA A 130 -8.55 -21.66 -3.76
CA ALA A 130 -7.72 -22.15 -2.65
C ALA A 130 -6.34 -22.63 -3.11
N ALA A 131 -6.19 -23.11 -4.36
CA ALA A 131 -4.89 -23.44 -4.90
C ALA A 131 -4.01 -22.20 -5.12
N GLY A 132 -4.60 -21.09 -5.58
CA GLY A 132 -3.93 -19.80 -5.67
C GLY A 132 -3.48 -19.26 -4.32
N ILE A 133 -4.36 -19.30 -3.32
CA ILE A 133 -4.02 -18.89 -1.94
C ILE A 133 -2.90 -19.77 -1.37
N ARG A 134 -2.94 -21.09 -1.58
CA ARG A 134 -1.83 -21.99 -1.18
C ARG A 134 -0.51 -21.64 -1.86
N LYS A 135 -0.53 -21.11 -3.10
CA LYS A 135 0.67 -20.61 -3.77
C LYS A 135 1.19 -19.34 -3.08
N VAL A 136 0.32 -18.41 -2.70
CA VAL A 136 0.69 -17.23 -1.89
C VAL A 136 1.33 -17.66 -0.57
N ASP A 137 0.75 -18.65 0.12
CA ASP A 137 1.34 -19.19 1.37
C ASP A 137 2.71 -19.81 1.15
N ALA A 138 2.89 -20.54 0.04
CA ALA A 138 4.17 -21.11 -0.33
C ALA A 138 5.22 -20.03 -0.61
N ARG A 139 4.84 -18.94 -1.29
CA ARG A 139 5.70 -17.77 -1.51
C ARG A 139 6.10 -17.10 -0.20
N ARG A 140 5.18 -16.91 0.73
CA ARG A 140 5.50 -16.39 2.07
C ARG A 140 6.53 -17.26 2.80
N ARG A 141 6.30 -18.58 2.87
CA ARG A 141 7.25 -19.53 3.48
C ARG A 141 8.61 -19.51 2.78
N GLU A 142 8.61 -19.33 1.46
CA GLU A 142 9.84 -19.20 0.68
C GLU A 142 10.63 -17.95 1.10
N ARG A 143 9.97 -16.80 1.25
CA ARG A 143 10.60 -15.57 1.76
C ARG A 143 11.18 -15.78 3.17
N GLU A 144 10.41 -16.33 4.09
CA GLU A 144 10.86 -16.60 5.47
C GLU A 144 12.11 -17.50 5.49
N ARG A 145 12.13 -18.54 4.64
CA ARG A 145 13.29 -19.42 4.48
C ARG A 145 14.51 -18.68 3.91
N LEU A 146 14.32 -17.81 2.91
CA LEU A 146 15.40 -17.04 2.31
C LEU A 146 15.96 -15.99 3.27
N ILE A 147 15.11 -15.29 4.02
CA ILE A 147 15.52 -14.37 5.09
C ILE A 147 16.31 -15.14 6.16
N LYS A 148 15.86 -16.32 6.58
CA LYS A 148 16.61 -17.15 7.55
C LYS A 148 17.97 -17.62 7.00
N ARG A 149 18.05 -17.91 5.70
CA ARG A 149 19.26 -18.43 5.06
C ARG A 149 20.31 -17.35 4.82
N TRP A 150 19.89 -16.20 4.28
CA TRP A 150 20.80 -15.13 3.92
C TRP A 150 21.00 -14.15 5.08
N GLY A 151 19.99 -13.94 5.91
CA GLY A 151 19.97 -12.92 6.94
C GLY A 151 19.15 -11.70 6.52
N ASP A 152 18.68 -10.97 7.53
CA ASP A 152 18.15 -9.61 7.37
C ASP A 152 19.34 -8.62 7.39
N PRO A 153 19.25 -7.41 6.78
CA PRO A 153 20.26 -6.39 6.99
C PRO A 153 20.50 -6.14 8.48
N PRO A 154 21.77 -6.10 8.93
CA PRO A 154 22.12 -6.03 10.34
C PRO A 154 21.74 -4.68 10.99
N GLN A 155 21.63 -3.64 10.17
CA GLN A 155 21.27 -2.29 10.60
C GLN A 155 19.77 -1.98 10.45
N LYS A 156 19.34 -1.02 11.25
CA LYS A 156 18.10 -0.27 11.10
C LYS A 156 18.44 1.22 11.22
N PRO A 157 17.80 2.12 10.43
CA PRO A 157 16.73 1.85 9.47
C PRO A 157 17.15 1.01 8.26
N TRP A 158 16.21 0.32 7.62
CA TRP A 158 16.41 -0.27 6.30
C TRP A 158 16.47 0.84 5.25
N ILE A 159 17.47 0.79 4.39
CA ILE A 159 17.68 1.78 3.34
C ILE A 159 16.78 1.44 2.15
N TYR A 160 15.79 2.27 1.88
CA TYR A 160 14.83 2.14 0.80
C TYR A 160 15.22 3.04 -0.36
N LEU A 161 15.44 2.46 -1.54
CA LEU A 161 15.83 3.18 -2.74
C LEU A 161 14.91 2.87 -3.93
N ILE A 162 14.76 3.86 -4.81
CA ILE A 162 13.83 3.83 -5.95
C ILE A 162 14.58 3.64 -7.28
N VAL A 163 14.01 2.82 -8.18
CA VAL A 163 14.36 2.73 -9.61
C VAL A 163 13.11 2.95 -10.47
N ALA A 164 13.24 3.57 -11.65
CA ALA A 164 12.10 4.10 -12.41
C ALA A 164 12.43 4.48 -13.87
N THR A 165 13.00 3.59 -14.68
CA THR A 165 13.34 3.95 -16.07
C THR A 165 12.16 3.92 -17.04
N GLY A 166 11.14 3.10 -16.77
CA GLY A 166 10.10 2.77 -17.75
C GLY A 166 10.33 1.43 -18.46
N ASP A 167 11.56 0.92 -18.46
CA ASP A 167 11.95 -0.40 -18.99
C ASP A 167 12.41 -1.32 -17.86
N ILE A 168 11.70 -2.43 -17.63
CA ILE A 168 12.05 -3.40 -16.59
C ILE A 168 13.48 -3.95 -16.74
N TYR A 169 13.98 -4.09 -17.96
CA TYR A 169 15.32 -4.62 -18.22
C TYR A 169 16.42 -3.58 -17.97
N GLU A 170 16.08 -2.29 -17.92
CA GLU A 170 16.99 -1.23 -17.48
C GLU A 170 16.90 -0.99 -15.97
N ASP A 171 15.71 -1.19 -15.37
CA ASP A 171 15.53 -1.11 -13.93
C ASP A 171 16.29 -2.21 -13.20
N ILE A 172 16.33 -3.43 -13.73
CA ILE A 172 17.01 -4.58 -13.11
C ILE A 172 18.48 -4.30 -12.78
N PRO A 173 19.35 -3.92 -13.73
CA PRO A 173 20.75 -3.66 -13.42
C PRO A 173 20.93 -2.49 -12.44
N GLN A 174 20.05 -1.47 -12.49
CA GLN A 174 20.09 -0.36 -11.53
C GLN A 174 19.68 -0.79 -10.12
N ALA A 175 18.66 -1.64 -10.00
CA ALA A 175 18.21 -2.22 -8.75
C ALA A 175 19.31 -3.09 -8.12
N GLN A 176 19.97 -3.93 -8.92
CA GLN A 176 21.08 -4.74 -8.45
C GLN A 176 22.29 -3.90 -8.05
N ALA A 177 22.60 -2.82 -8.80
CA ALA A 177 23.66 -1.89 -8.44
C ALA A 177 23.37 -1.18 -7.11
N ALA A 178 22.16 -0.62 -6.95
CA ALA A 178 21.72 0.02 -5.71
C ALA A 178 21.78 -0.94 -4.51
N ALA A 179 21.36 -2.19 -4.70
CA ALA A 179 21.48 -3.22 -3.67
C ALA A 179 22.94 -3.50 -3.29
N ARG A 180 23.87 -3.56 -4.26
CA ARG A 180 25.32 -3.71 -3.96
C ARG A 180 25.87 -2.50 -3.19
N GLU A 181 25.39 -1.31 -3.48
CA GLU A 181 25.78 -0.07 -2.79
C GLU A 181 25.13 0.14 -1.42
N GLY A 182 24.29 -0.79 -0.98
CA GLY A 182 23.78 -0.82 0.39
C GLY A 182 22.27 -0.61 0.54
N ALA A 183 21.50 -0.51 -0.55
CA ALA A 183 20.04 -0.51 -0.44
C ALA A 183 19.54 -1.86 0.10
N ASP A 184 18.60 -1.82 1.04
CA ASP A 184 17.95 -2.96 1.69
C ASP A 184 16.59 -3.27 1.07
N ILE A 185 15.94 -2.24 0.53
CA ILE A 185 14.65 -2.30 -0.12
C ILE A 185 14.79 -1.57 -1.46
N ILE A 186 14.32 -2.22 -2.53
CA ILE A 186 14.21 -1.63 -3.85
C ILE A 186 12.75 -1.45 -4.19
N ALA A 187 12.38 -0.24 -4.58
CA ALA A 187 11.07 0.06 -5.11
C ALA A 187 11.15 0.40 -6.59
N VAL A 188 10.28 -0.22 -7.38
CA VAL A 188 10.09 0.15 -8.78
C VAL A 188 8.92 1.13 -8.86
N ILE A 189 9.18 2.37 -9.29
CA ILE A 189 8.08 3.34 -9.50
C ILE A 189 7.20 2.81 -10.62
N ARG A 190 5.90 2.73 -10.32
CA ARG A 190 4.92 2.43 -11.35
C ARG A 190 4.78 3.57 -12.33
N SER A 191 4.46 3.25 -13.59
CA SER A 191 4.20 4.28 -14.60
C SER A 191 3.14 5.28 -14.13
N THR A 192 3.37 6.56 -14.46
CA THR A 192 2.52 7.66 -14.01
C THR A 192 1.08 7.44 -14.47
N GLY A 193 0.13 7.63 -13.54
CA GLY A 193 -1.29 7.47 -13.84
C GLY A 193 -1.79 6.01 -13.88
N GLN A 194 -0.93 5.00 -13.73
CA GLN A 194 -1.36 3.59 -13.77
C GLN A 194 -2.45 3.27 -12.73
N SER A 195 -2.51 3.99 -11.59
CA SER A 195 -3.60 3.84 -10.61
C SER A 195 -5.00 4.13 -11.16
N LEU A 196 -5.10 4.82 -12.30
CA LEU A 196 -6.34 5.17 -12.99
C LEU A 196 -6.71 4.17 -14.10
N LEU A 197 -5.84 3.19 -14.40
CA LEU A 197 -6.20 2.10 -15.32
C LEU A 197 -7.08 1.09 -14.57
N ASP A 198 -8.24 0.76 -15.14
CA ASP A 198 -9.11 -0.32 -14.62
C ASP A 198 -8.75 -1.70 -15.22
N PHE A 199 -7.49 -1.89 -15.55
CA PHE A 199 -6.90 -3.17 -15.86
C PHE A 199 -5.41 -3.18 -15.48
N VAL A 200 -4.85 -4.37 -15.28
CA VAL A 200 -3.41 -4.55 -15.09
C VAL A 200 -2.80 -5.03 -16.40
N PRO A 201 -1.85 -4.29 -17.02
CA PRO A 201 -1.17 -4.75 -18.22
C PRO A 201 -0.46 -6.10 -18.02
N GLU A 202 -0.39 -6.90 -19.08
CA GLU A 202 0.20 -8.24 -19.07
C GLU A 202 1.59 -8.21 -19.76
N GLY A 203 2.50 -9.07 -19.30
CA GLY A 203 3.84 -9.19 -19.87
C GLY A 203 4.86 -8.15 -19.36
N ALA A 204 6.08 -8.27 -19.88
CA ALA A 204 7.19 -7.39 -19.53
C ALA A 204 7.07 -6.04 -20.25
N THR A 205 7.40 -4.94 -19.59
CA THR A 205 7.31 -3.60 -20.20
C THR A 205 8.68 -3.03 -20.54
N ARG A 206 8.77 -2.52 -21.77
CA ARG A 206 9.96 -1.84 -22.32
C ARG A 206 9.85 -0.32 -22.31
N GLU A 207 8.64 0.19 -22.10
CA GLU A 207 8.33 1.60 -22.13
C GLU A 207 7.32 1.91 -21.03
N GLY A 208 7.49 3.07 -20.40
CA GLY A 208 6.61 3.56 -19.35
C GLY A 208 6.96 5.01 -19.02
N PHE A 209 5.94 5.86 -18.89
CA PHE A 209 6.17 7.27 -18.62
C PHE A 209 6.53 7.50 -17.14
N ALA A 210 7.74 8.03 -16.91
CA ALA A 210 8.30 8.34 -15.59
C ALA A 210 8.31 7.16 -14.58
N GLY A 211 8.24 5.93 -15.08
CA GLY A 211 8.18 4.72 -14.28
C GLY A 211 7.72 3.51 -15.07
N THR A 212 8.08 2.33 -14.58
CA THR A 212 7.84 1.04 -15.23
C THR A 212 6.50 0.48 -14.79
N TYR A 213 5.69 -0.06 -15.70
CA TYR A 213 4.37 -0.56 -15.32
C TYR A 213 4.44 -1.67 -14.26
N ALA A 214 3.51 -1.63 -13.30
CA ALA A 214 3.26 -2.75 -12.41
C ALA A 214 2.53 -3.86 -13.20
N THR A 215 3.24 -4.93 -13.54
CA THR A 215 2.71 -6.14 -14.17
C THR A 215 3.21 -7.38 -13.42
N GLN A 216 2.51 -8.51 -13.55
CA GLN A 216 2.95 -9.76 -12.92
C GLN A 216 4.33 -10.19 -13.42
N GLU A 217 4.60 -10.03 -14.72
CA GLU A 217 5.88 -10.42 -15.29
C GLU A 217 7.03 -9.52 -14.83
N ASN A 218 6.80 -8.21 -14.72
CA ASN A 218 7.79 -7.30 -14.17
C ASN A 218 8.11 -7.62 -12.70
N PHE A 219 7.10 -7.99 -11.91
CA PHE A 219 7.30 -8.47 -10.53
C PHE A 219 8.18 -9.71 -10.49
N ARG A 220 7.90 -10.71 -11.35
CA ARG A 220 8.66 -11.94 -11.45
C ARG A 220 10.12 -11.69 -11.82
N LEU A 221 10.36 -10.87 -12.85
CA LEU A 221 11.69 -10.54 -13.36
C LEU A 221 12.53 -9.81 -12.29
N MET A 222 11.97 -8.77 -11.67
CA MET A 222 12.68 -8.02 -10.63
C MET A 222 12.94 -8.87 -9.38
N ARG A 223 11.96 -9.67 -8.92
CA ARG A 223 12.14 -10.56 -7.76
C ARG A 223 13.24 -11.59 -8.00
N GLN A 224 13.31 -12.16 -9.20
CA GLN A 224 14.38 -13.08 -9.59
C GLN A 224 15.75 -12.40 -9.54
N ALA A 225 15.89 -11.21 -10.13
CA ALA A 225 17.14 -10.46 -10.13
C ALA A 225 17.61 -10.08 -8.70
N LEU A 226 16.68 -9.72 -7.82
CA LEU A 226 16.98 -9.39 -6.42
C LEU A 226 17.29 -10.64 -5.58
N ASP A 227 16.74 -11.82 -5.91
CA ASP A 227 17.12 -13.08 -5.27
C ASP A 227 18.58 -13.44 -5.55
N GLU A 228 19.01 -13.27 -6.81
CA GLU A 228 20.40 -13.48 -7.22
C GLU A 228 21.34 -12.55 -6.45
N THR A 229 21.01 -11.27 -6.40
CA THR A 229 21.77 -10.27 -5.63
C THR A 229 21.74 -10.56 -4.13
N SER A 230 20.60 -10.99 -3.57
CA SER A 230 20.50 -11.35 -2.15
C SER A 230 21.44 -12.50 -1.79
N LYS A 231 21.54 -13.50 -2.66
CA LYS A 231 22.49 -14.61 -2.51
C LYS A 231 23.95 -14.13 -2.60
N GLN A 232 24.26 -13.21 -3.53
CA GLN A 232 25.60 -12.64 -3.68
C GLN A 232 26.02 -11.84 -2.44
N LEU A 233 25.11 -11.03 -1.90
CA LEU A 233 25.37 -10.14 -0.76
C LEU A 233 25.30 -10.84 0.59
N GLY A 234 24.69 -12.02 0.67
CA GLY A 234 24.43 -12.68 1.96
C GLY A 234 23.50 -11.86 2.86
N ARG A 235 22.51 -11.19 2.28
CA ARG A 235 21.39 -10.53 2.97
C ARG A 235 20.19 -10.45 2.04
N TYR A 236 18.98 -10.51 2.59
CA TYR A 236 17.76 -10.49 1.79
C TYR A 236 17.36 -9.05 1.38
N VAL A 237 17.35 -8.79 0.07
CA VAL A 237 16.88 -7.52 -0.51
C VAL A 237 15.39 -7.59 -0.79
N ARG A 238 14.65 -6.64 -0.24
CA ARG A 238 13.18 -6.56 -0.35
C ARG A 238 12.77 -5.82 -1.62
N LEU A 239 11.69 -6.27 -2.24
CA LEU A 239 11.06 -5.66 -3.40
C LEU A 239 9.75 -4.98 -2.99
N THR A 240 9.60 -3.74 -3.44
CA THR A 240 8.43 -2.89 -3.22
C THR A 240 7.79 -2.47 -4.53
N ASN A 241 6.46 -2.41 -4.55
CA ASN A 241 5.70 -1.77 -5.61
C ASN A 241 4.42 -1.11 -5.06
N TYR A 242 3.50 -0.69 -5.92
CA TYR A 242 2.36 0.14 -5.58
C TYR A 242 1.04 -0.60 -5.88
N ALA A 243 0.20 -0.78 -4.86
CA ALA A 243 -1.13 -1.38 -5.03
C ALA A 243 -2.21 -0.32 -5.30
N SER A 244 -2.16 0.83 -4.62
CA SER A 244 -3.30 1.78 -4.59
C SER A 244 -3.80 2.23 -5.97
N GLY A 245 -5.09 2.13 -6.26
CA GLY A 245 -5.69 2.47 -7.56
C GLY A 245 -6.91 1.61 -7.86
N LEU A 246 -7.47 1.72 -9.07
CA LEU A 246 -8.64 0.93 -9.49
C LEU A 246 -8.37 -0.59 -9.48
N CYS A 247 -7.13 -1.02 -9.69
CA CYS A 247 -6.76 -2.44 -9.70
C CYS A 247 -6.09 -2.92 -8.40
N MET A 248 -6.36 -2.27 -7.26
CA MET A 248 -5.65 -2.55 -5.99
C MET A 248 -5.77 -4.03 -5.53
N PRO A 249 -6.95 -4.68 -5.57
CA PRO A 249 -7.09 -6.13 -5.34
C PRO A 249 -6.24 -7.00 -6.26
N GLU A 250 -6.24 -6.71 -7.56
CA GLU A 250 -5.52 -7.51 -8.55
C GLU A 250 -4.01 -7.42 -8.34
N ILE A 251 -3.49 -6.20 -8.21
CA ILE A 251 -2.07 -5.98 -7.97
C ILE A 251 -1.64 -6.65 -6.66
N ALA A 252 -2.47 -6.62 -5.62
CA ALA A 252 -2.18 -7.31 -4.36
C ALA A 252 -2.13 -8.84 -4.52
N ALA A 253 -3.06 -9.44 -5.28
CA ALA A 253 -3.03 -10.86 -5.60
C ALA A 253 -1.76 -11.24 -6.38
N LEU A 254 -1.41 -10.47 -7.42
CA LEU A 254 -0.20 -10.66 -8.21
C LEU A 254 1.07 -10.52 -7.36
N ALA A 255 1.13 -9.51 -6.50
CA ALA A 255 2.24 -9.30 -5.56
C ALA A 255 2.43 -10.48 -4.60
N GLY A 256 1.33 -11.07 -4.10
CA GLY A 256 1.37 -12.28 -3.28
C GLY A 256 1.86 -13.52 -4.06
N LEU A 257 1.45 -13.68 -5.32
CA LEU A 257 1.83 -14.80 -6.19
C LEU A 257 3.30 -14.74 -6.63
N GLU A 258 3.85 -13.52 -6.78
CA GLU A 258 5.24 -13.26 -7.18
C GLU A 258 6.16 -12.89 -6.02
N ARG A 259 5.68 -12.98 -4.77
CA ARG A 259 6.48 -12.79 -3.54
C ARG A 259 7.15 -11.42 -3.45
N LEU A 260 6.37 -10.36 -3.65
CA LEU A 260 6.78 -9.03 -3.21
C LEU A 260 6.83 -8.98 -1.68
N ASP A 261 7.57 -8.00 -1.16
CA ASP A 261 7.89 -7.89 0.27
C ASP A 261 7.20 -6.70 0.92
N MET A 262 7.08 -5.60 0.17
CA MET A 262 6.32 -4.43 0.58
C MET A 262 5.43 -3.90 -0.55
N MET A 263 4.33 -3.25 -0.19
CA MET A 263 3.41 -2.66 -1.15
C MET A 263 2.85 -1.33 -0.64
N LEU A 264 2.87 -0.27 -1.46
CA LEU A 264 2.12 0.94 -1.13
C LEU A 264 0.63 0.64 -1.19
N ASN A 265 -0.03 0.67 -0.03
CA ASN A 265 -1.44 0.33 0.15
C ASN A 265 -2.04 1.23 1.23
N ASP A 266 -2.55 2.37 0.79
CA ASP A 266 -3.16 3.41 1.61
C ASP A 266 -4.67 3.45 1.36
N SER A 267 -5.49 3.56 2.41
CA SER A 267 -6.95 3.51 2.28
C SER A 267 -7.56 4.75 1.65
N MET A 268 -6.84 5.88 1.62
CA MET A 268 -7.38 7.19 1.27
C MET A 268 -6.66 7.81 0.06
N TYR A 269 -5.49 7.30 -0.32
CA TYR A 269 -4.73 7.80 -1.47
C TYR A 269 -5.56 7.90 -2.76
N GLY A 270 -6.28 6.82 -3.10
CA GLY A 270 -7.09 6.76 -4.31
C GLY A 270 -8.22 7.80 -4.31
N ILE A 271 -8.81 8.02 -3.14
CA ILE A 271 -9.91 8.97 -2.94
C ILE A 271 -9.39 10.39 -3.10
N LEU A 272 -8.43 10.78 -2.26
CA LEU A 272 -8.01 12.18 -2.13
C LEU A 272 -7.21 12.63 -3.37
N PHE A 273 -6.21 11.87 -3.78
CA PHE A 273 -5.21 12.32 -4.77
C PHE A 273 -5.45 11.80 -6.19
N ARG A 274 -6.38 10.85 -6.37
CA ARG A 274 -6.72 10.28 -7.68
C ARG A 274 -8.18 10.39 -8.07
N ASP A 275 -9.02 10.91 -7.17
CA ASP A 275 -10.45 11.10 -7.44
C ASP A 275 -11.12 9.77 -7.88
N ILE A 276 -10.70 8.68 -7.24
CA ILE A 276 -11.37 7.38 -7.33
C ILE A 276 -12.50 7.39 -6.31
N ASN A 277 -13.63 6.80 -6.66
CA ASN A 277 -14.81 6.76 -5.81
C ASN A 277 -14.47 6.23 -4.39
N PRO A 278 -14.97 6.86 -3.31
CA PRO A 278 -14.71 6.42 -1.94
C PRO A 278 -15.13 4.99 -1.64
N ILE A 279 -16.34 4.59 -2.05
CA ILE A 279 -16.89 3.25 -1.79
C ILE A 279 -16.04 2.20 -2.52
N ARG A 280 -15.76 2.44 -3.81
CA ARG A 280 -14.84 1.63 -4.62
C ARG A 280 -13.51 1.42 -3.91
N THR A 281 -12.88 2.51 -3.47
CA THR A 281 -11.57 2.47 -2.82
C THR A 281 -11.61 1.68 -1.50
N PHE A 282 -12.63 1.87 -0.67
CA PHE A 282 -12.73 1.19 0.62
C PHE A 282 -13.02 -0.31 0.52
N VAL A 283 -13.76 -0.75 -0.50
CA VAL A 283 -13.94 -2.18 -0.79
C VAL A 283 -12.63 -2.79 -1.28
N ASP A 284 -11.97 -2.12 -2.24
CA ASP A 284 -10.71 -2.57 -2.86
C ASP A 284 -9.55 -2.66 -1.86
N GLN A 285 -9.39 -1.66 -0.99
CA GLN A 285 -8.34 -1.65 0.03
C GLN A 285 -8.54 -2.77 1.05
N ARG A 286 -9.79 -3.12 1.41
CA ARG A 286 -10.05 -4.14 2.41
C ARG A 286 -9.57 -5.50 1.90
N PHE A 287 -9.99 -5.87 0.69
CA PHE A 287 -9.58 -7.14 0.08
C PHE A 287 -8.07 -7.20 -0.16
N SER A 288 -7.48 -6.14 -0.73
CA SER A 288 -6.03 -6.12 -0.99
C SER A 288 -5.21 -6.24 0.29
N ARG A 289 -5.66 -5.64 1.40
CA ARG A 289 -5.03 -5.78 2.72
C ARG A 289 -5.16 -7.18 3.30
N GLN A 290 -6.30 -7.85 3.13
CA GLN A 290 -6.42 -9.27 3.51
C GLN A 290 -5.42 -10.15 2.75
N VAL A 291 -5.24 -9.90 1.44
CA VAL A 291 -4.22 -10.58 0.65
C VAL A 291 -2.81 -10.28 1.17
N HIS A 292 -2.49 -9.01 1.46
CA HIS A 292 -1.18 -8.64 2.02
C HIS A 292 -0.91 -9.25 3.41
N ALA A 293 -1.93 -9.30 4.27
CA ALA A 293 -1.87 -9.95 5.58
C ALA A 293 -1.47 -11.43 5.43
N ARG A 294 -2.21 -12.17 4.60
CA ARG A 294 -1.93 -13.58 4.32
C ARG A 294 -0.54 -13.78 3.71
N ALA A 295 -0.22 -12.97 2.70
CA ALA A 295 1.06 -13.01 1.98
C ALA A 295 2.25 -12.59 2.85
N GLY A 296 2.06 -12.01 4.04
CA GLY A 296 3.11 -11.51 4.92
C GLY A 296 3.85 -10.30 4.37
N ILE A 297 3.15 -9.48 3.57
CA ILE A 297 3.67 -8.25 2.96
C ILE A 297 3.57 -7.10 3.97
N ILE A 298 4.59 -6.25 4.03
CA ILE A 298 4.55 -4.99 4.79
C ILE A 298 3.88 -3.94 3.91
N ILE A 299 2.79 -3.33 4.37
CA ILE A 299 2.18 -2.23 3.64
C ILE A 299 2.95 -0.93 3.90
N ASN A 300 2.98 -0.04 2.92
CA ASN A 300 3.39 1.35 3.11
C ASN A 300 2.19 2.27 2.87
N THR A 301 1.92 3.18 3.79
CA THR A 301 0.87 4.20 3.64
C THR A 301 1.46 5.50 3.09
N GLY A 302 0.59 6.39 2.62
CA GLY A 302 0.96 7.51 1.74
C GLY A 302 0.83 8.89 2.39
N GLU A 303 1.15 9.01 3.68
CA GLU A 303 0.93 10.25 4.42
C GLU A 303 1.78 11.45 3.94
N ASP A 304 2.86 11.21 3.18
CA ASP A 304 3.63 12.24 2.48
C ASP A 304 2.74 13.14 1.61
N ASN A 305 1.72 12.57 0.95
CA ASN A 305 0.85 13.30 0.03
C ASN A 305 0.03 14.41 0.72
N TYR A 306 -0.24 14.30 2.02
CA TYR A 306 -0.90 15.37 2.78
C TYR A 306 0.05 16.56 3.00
N LEU A 307 1.35 16.29 3.17
CA LEU A 307 2.36 17.29 3.49
C LEU A 307 2.92 17.99 2.25
N THR A 308 2.90 17.32 1.09
CA THR A 308 3.30 17.94 -0.18
C THR A 308 2.26 18.92 -0.72
N THR A 309 1.00 18.82 -0.29
CA THR A 309 -0.11 19.65 -0.79
C THR A 309 -0.59 20.72 0.20
N ALA A 310 -0.26 20.60 1.48
CA ALA A 310 -0.65 21.53 2.55
C ALA A 310 0.58 21.93 3.39
N ASP A 311 0.48 23.02 4.15
CA ASP A 311 1.55 23.37 5.10
C ASP A 311 1.80 22.21 6.09
N ALA A 312 3.04 21.74 6.19
CA ALA A 312 3.37 20.55 6.97
C ALA A 312 3.22 20.76 8.49
N VAL A 313 3.33 22.00 8.97
CA VAL A 313 3.11 22.33 10.39
C VAL A 313 1.61 22.28 10.69
N GLU A 314 0.78 22.88 9.84
CA GLU A 314 -0.67 22.88 10.00
C GLU A 314 -1.27 21.48 9.80
N ALA A 315 -0.81 20.72 8.80
CA ALA A 315 -1.37 19.42 8.42
C ALA A 315 -0.91 18.23 9.29
N ALA A 316 -0.06 18.45 10.29
CA ALA A 316 0.52 17.38 11.12
C ALA A 316 -0.54 16.49 11.81
N HIS A 317 -1.65 17.10 12.24
CA HIS A 317 -2.75 16.36 12.87
C HIS A 317 -3.51 15.49 11.86
N THR A 318 -3.68 15.96 10.61
CA THR A 318 -4.26 15.16 9.51
C THR A 318 -3.43 13.91 9.21
N VAL A 319 -2.10 14.03 9.21
CA VAL A 319 -1.18 12.87 9.07
C VAL A 319 -1.40 11.88 10.21
N THR A 320 -1.46 12.35 11.45
CA THR A 320 -1.69 11.48 12.63
C THR A 320 -3.05 10.78 12.56
N VAL A 321 -4.11 11.48 12.15
CA VAL A 321 -5.44 10.88 11.92
C VAL A 321 -5.40 9.84 10.80
N SER A 322 -4.70 10.13 9.69
CA SER A 322 -4.51 9.16 8.60
C SER A 322 -3.82 7.89 9.08
N GLN A 323 -2.74 8.01 9.86
CA GLN A 323 -2.02 6.87 10.43
C GLN A 323 -2.91 6.02 11.35
N LEU A 324 -3.73 6.66 12.20
CA LEU A 324 -4.65 5.97 13.11
C LEU A 324 -5.78 5.23 12.35
N LEU A 325 -6.33 5.85 11.30
CA LEU A 325 -7.32 5.22 10.42
C LEU A 325 -6.72 4.04 9.65
N ASN A 326 -5.53 4.22 9.06
CA ASN A 326 -4.79 3.16 8.40
C ASN A 326 -4.44 2.00 9.37
N GLU A 327 -4.04 2.29 10.61
CA GLU A 327 -3.83 1.27 11.66
C GLU A 327 -5.12 0.47 11.89
N TYR A 328 -6.26 1.15 12.04
CA TYR A 328 -7.55 0.50 12.27
C TYR A 328 -7.96 -0.39 11.08
N PHE A 329 -7.95 0.14 9.85
CA PHE A 329 -8.36 -0.61 8.66
C PHE A 329 -7.43 -1.80 8.38
N ALA A 330 -6.12 -1.63 8.56
CA ALA A 330 -5.17 -2.71 8.35
C ALA A 330 -5.35 -3.83 9.37
N LYS A 331 -5.57 -3.49 10.65
CA LYS A 331 -5.87 -4.49 11.70
C LYS A 331 -7.20 -5.19 11.47
N GLU A 332 -8.22 -4.49 10.97
CA GLU A 332 -9.50 -5.12 10.59
C GLU A 332 -9.33 -6.13 9.48
N ALA A 333 -8.46 -5.85 8.50
CA ALA A 333 -8.14 -6.74 7.40
C ALA A 333 -7.12 -7.85 7.76
N GLY A 334 -6.70 -7.96 9.03
CA GLY A 334 -5.84 -9.03 9.53
C GLY A 334 -4.33 -8.74 9.51
N LEU A 335 -3.89 -7.52 9.19
CA LEU A 335 -2.47 -7.18 9.28
C LEU A 335 -2.01 -7.05 10.74
N ALA A 336 -0.84 -7.63 11.03
CA ALA A 336 -0.17 -7.47 12.31
C ALA A 336 0.65 -6.16 12.36
N ASP A 337 0.98 -5.68 13.57
CA ASP A 337 1.76 -4.43 13.76
C ASP A 337 3.05 -4.40 12.93
N TRP A 338 3.76 -5.53 12.82
CA TRP A 338 5.02 -5.62 12.07
C TRP A 338 4.83 -5.48 10.54
N GLN A 339 3.60 -5.52 10.04
CA GLN A 339 3.26 -5.29 8.63
C GLN A 339 2.82 -3.86 8.34
N LEU A 340 2.70 -3.00 9.37
CA LEU A 340 2.19 -1.64 9.23
C LEU A 340 3.34 -0.66 9.01
N GLY A 341 3.83 -0.54 7.77
CA GLY A 341 4.81 0.48 7.42
C GLY A 341 4.18 1.86 7.27
N LEU A 342 3.64 2.40 8.37
CA LEU A 342 2.95 3.69 8.39
C LEU A 342 3.91 4.82 8.00
N GLY A 343 3.47 5.69 7.09
CA GLY A 343 4.25 6.76 6.50
C GLY A 343 4.20 8.06 7.30
N HIS A 344 5.27 8.85 7.20
CA HIS A 344 5.40 10.26 7.54
C HIS A 344 6.65 10.83 6.86
N ALA A 345 6.77 12.16 6.76
CA ALA A 345 7.80 12.79 5.95
C ALA A 345 8.42 14.02 6.63
N PHE A 346 9.64 14.35 6.21
CA PHE A 346 10.38 15.56 6.57
C PHE A 346 10.06 16.67 5.56
N GLU A 347 8.98 17.42 5.78
CA GLU A 347 8.40 18.34 4.79
C GLU A 347 8.09 19.74 5.36
N ILE A 348 8.55 20.06 6.57
CA ILE A 348 8.45 21.42 7.11
C ILE A 348 9.43 22.32 6.37
N ASP A 349 8.94 23.50 5.94
CA ASP A 349 9.76 24.49 5.26
C ASP A 349 11.06 24.77 6.07
N PRO A 350 12.24 24.53 5.49
CA PRO A 350 13.52 24.75 6.17
C PRO A 350 13.72 26.21 6.61
N ALA A 351 12.99 27.17 6.05
CA ALA A 351 13.01 28.57 6.44
C ALA A 351 12.23 28.87 7.74
N VAL A 352 11.35 27.96 8.19
CA VAL A 352 10.65 28.10 9.46
C VAL A 352 11.66 28.00 10.60
N PRO A 353 11.71 28.99 11.53
CA PRO A 353 12.57 28.90 12.71
C PRO A 353 12.30 27.63 13.51
N ASP A 354 13.35 26.97 13.99
CA ASP A 354 13.26 25.72 14.73
C ASP A 354 12.60 24.55 13.97
N SER A 355 12.52 24.60 12.64
CA SER A 355 11.93 23.56 11.77
C SER A 355 12.40 22.16 12.13
N PHE A 356 13.70 21.94 12.33
CA PHE A 356 14.24 20.64 12.73
C PHE A 356 13.67 20.12 14.06
N ARG A 357 13.36 20.99 15.03
CA ARG A 357 12.74 20.58 16.31
C ARG A 357 11.28 20.18 16.12
N LEU A 358 10.57 20.82 15.20
CA LEU A 358 9.21 20.44 14.81
C LEU A 358 9.21 19.06 14.15
N GLU A 359 10.14 18.83 13.23
CA GLU A 359 10.34 17.54 12.55
C GLU A 359 10.59 16.40 13.55
N LEU A 360 11.51 16.62 14.50
CA LEU A 360 11.77 15.66 15.57
C LEU A 360 10.53 15.39 16.44
N ALA A 361 9.70 16.42 16.71
CA ALA A 361 8.47 16.26 17.48
C ALA A 361 7.44 15.39 16.76
N HIS A 362 7.24 15.63 15.47
CA HIS A 362 6.32 14.85 14.64
C HIS A 362 6.80 13.41 14.46
N ALA A 363 8.08 13.21 14.18
CA ALA A 363 8.65 11.88 14.00
C ALA A 363 8.61 11.04 15.30
N LEU A 364 8.87 11.67 16.46
CA LEU A 364 8.74 11.02 17.76
C LEU A 364 7.29 10.75 18.15
N LEU A 365 6.34 11.62 17.77
CA LEU A 365 4.92 11.37 17.97
C LEU A 365 4.51 10.07 17.26
N ALA A 366 4.82 9.94 15.98
CA ALA A 366 4.54 8.73 15.21
C ALA A 366 5.18 7.48 15.83
N ARG A 367 6.48 7.55 16.20
CA ARG A 367 7.18 6.45 16.87
C ARG A 367 6.54 6.06 18.20
N THR A 368 6.13 7.04 19.00
CA THR A 368 5.51 6.81 20.31
C THR A 368 4.11 6.21 20.16
N LEU A 369 3.33 6.68 19.18
CA LEU A 369 2.00 6.13 18.88
C LEU A 369 2.10 4.70 18.36
N PHE A 370 3.04 4.39 17.47
CA PHE A 370 3.14 3.08 16.79
C PHE A 370 4.47 2.36 17.10
N PRO A 371 4.69 1.93 18.35
CA PRO A 371 5.99 1.41 18.79
C PRO A 371 6.34 0.04 18.22
N LYS A 372 5.44 -0.64 17.51
CA LYS A 372 5.69 -1.97 16.90
C LYS A 372 5.66 -1.95 15.37
N ALA A 373 5.26 -0.81 14.78
CA ALA A 373 5.15 -0.61 13.36
C ALA A 373 6.53 -0.29 12.75
N PRO A 374 6.92 -0.90 11.61
CA PRO A 374 8.12 -0.53 10.87
C PRO A 374 7.90 0.78 10.10
N LEU A 375 7.85 1.91 10.82
CA LEU A 375 7.56 3.22 10.26
C LEU A 375 8.43 3.58 9.05
N LYS A 376 7.79 4.14 8.03
CA LYS A 376 8.39 4.60 6.78
C LYS A 376 8.61 6.11 6.83
N TRP A 377 9.86 6.51 6.93
CA TRP A 377 10.32 7.90 6.95
C TRP A 377 10.71 8.36 5.55
N MET A 378 10.08 9.45 5.08
CA MET A 378 10.19 9.94 3.71
C MET A 378 10.89 11.30 3.65
N PRO A 379 11.72 11.54 2.62
CA PRO A 379 12.57 12.72 2.51
C PRO A 379 11.75 13.96 2.12
N PRO A 380 12.34 15.16 2.25
CA PRO A 380 11.76 16.38 1.71
C PRO A 380 11.66 16.31 0.19
N THR A 381 10.56 16.81 -0.34
CA THR A 381 10.34 16.95 -1.79
C THR A 381 9.84 18.34 -2.13
N ARG A 382 8.91 18.90 -1.35
CA ARG A 382 8.28 20.20 -1.64
C ARG A 382 9.26 21.36 -1.60
N HIS A 383 10.21 21.30 -0.66
CA HIS A 383 11.19 22.36 -0.42
C HIS A 383 12.55 22.08 -1.06
N MET A 384 12.66 21.01 -1.84
CA MET A 384 13.82 20.75 -2.68
C MET A 384 13.80 21.71 -3.88
N THR A 385 14.99 22.15 -4.31
CA THR A 385 15.14 23.13 -5.39
C THR A 385 16.28 22.71 -6.33
N GLY A 386 16.59 23.50 -7.34
CA GLY A 386 17.77 23.29 -8.19
C GLY A 386 19.12 23.47 -7.47
N ASP A 387 19.12 23.97 -6.23
CA ASP A 387 20.34 24.01 -5.40
C ASP A 387 20.61 22.64 -4.77
N VAL A 388 21.31 21.79 -5.53
CA VAL A 388 21.68 20.44 -5.12
C VAL A 388 22.58 20.41 -3.87
N PHE A 389 23.34 21.47 -3.58
CA PHE A 389 24.18 21.51 -2.39
C PHE A 389 23.35 21.72 -1.13
N ARG A 390 22.38 22.63 -1.20
CA ARG A 390 21.39 22.81 -0.13
C ARG A 390 20.52 21.56 0.04
N GLY A 391 20.06 20.95 -1.06
CA GLY A 391 19.29 19.70 -1.04
C GLY A 391 20.06 18.57 -0.34
N TYR A 392 21.32 18.38 -0.68
CA TYR A 392 22.18 17.37 -0.04
C TYR A 392 22.36 17.59 1.46
N LEU A 393 22.51 18.86 1.90
CA LEU A 393 22.56 19.19 3.32
C LEU A 393 21.23 18.90 4.02
N LEU A 394 20.10 19.24 3.39
CA LEU A 394 18.77 18.99 3.92
C LEU A 394 18.50 17.49 4.09
N ASP A 395 18.89 16.67 3.10
CA ASP A 395 18.85 15.21 3.18
C ASP A 395 19.71 14.68 4.34
N GLY A 396 20.83 15.35 4.66
CA GLY A 396 21.63 15.04 5.84
C GLY A 396 20.87 15.22 7.16
N PHE A 397 20.10 16.30 7.29
CA PHE A 397 19.23 16.52 8.45
C PHE A 397 18.05 15.54 8.49
N PHE A 398 17.44 15.24 7.34
CA PHE A 398 16.43 14.19 7.23
C PHE A 398 16.94 12.83 7.72
N ASN A 399 18.15 12.44 7.28
CA ASN A 399 18.82 11.21 7.73
C ASN A 399 19.05 11.21 9.24
N LEU A 400 19.48 12.35 9.79
CA LEU A 400 19.74 12.52 11.21
C LEU A 400 18.44 12.40 12.04
N ALA A 401 17.35 13.05 11.61
CA ALA A 401 16.04 12.92 12.27
C ALA A 401 15.55 11.46 12.26
N GLY A 402 15.72 10.76 11.14
CA GLY A 402 15.38 9.34 11.03
C GLY A 402 16.15 8.47 12.02
N ALA A 403 17.47 8.70 12.14
CA ALA A 403 18.34 8.00 13.08
C ALA A 403 18.02 8.34 14.54
N MET A 404 17.81 9.63 14.87
CA MET A 404 17.53 10.11 16.23
C MET A 404 16.18 9.66 16.77
N THR A 405 15.22 9.34 15.91
CA THR A 405 13.84 8.99 16.30
C THR A 405 13.51 7.51 16.08
N ASP A 406 14.53 6.67 15.85
CA ASP A 406 14.41 5.21 15.68
C ASP A 406 13.40 4.82 14.58
N GLN A 407 13.52 5.42 13.39
CA GLN A 407 12.73 5.04 12.21
C GLN A 407 13.20 3.69 11.65
N ASP A 408 12.30 2.93 11.03
CA ASP A 408 12.57 1.54 10.63
C ASP A 408 12.88 1.36 9.14
N ILE A 409 12.28 2.20 8.30
CA ILE A 409 12.43 2.23 6.85
C ILE A 409 12.72 3.69 6.48
N LEU A 410 13.88 3.94 5.90
CA LEU A 410 14.31 5.28 5.47
C LEU A 410 14.33 5.31 3.95
N LEU A 411 13.43 6.10 3.36
CA LEU A 411 13.41 6.35 1.92
C LEU A 411 14.47 7.39 1.60
N VAL A 412 15.46 7.01 0.79
CA VAL A 412 16.63 7.86 0.52
C VAL A 412 16.20 9.12 -0.24
N GLY A 413 16.46 10.27 0.35
CA GLY A 413 16.32 11.58 -0.28
C GLY A 413 17.37 11.81 -1.36
N MET A 414 17.00 12.57 -2.37
CA MET A 414 17.83 12.84 -3.54
C MET A 414 18.04 14.35 -3.64
N MET A 415 19.30 14.78 -3.64
CA MET A 415 19.63 16.19 -3.87
C MET A 415 19.14 16.72 -5.23
N THR A 416 18.83 15.83 -6.17
CA THR A 416 18.28 16.13 -7.50
C THR A 416 16.75 15.97 -7.58
N GLU A 417 16.05 15.78 -6.46
CA GLU A 417 14.59 15.52 -6.40
C GLU A 417 13.76 16.49 -7.25
N ALA A 418 14.06 17.79 -7.17
CA ALA A 418 13.33 18.83 -7.90
C ALA A 418 13.81 19.03 -9.36
N VAL A 419 14.77 18.24 -9.83
CA VAL A 419 15.46 18.44 -11.12
C VAL A 419 15.19 17.30 -12.08
N VAL A 420 15.49 16.06 -11.69
CA VAL A 420 15.47 14.91 -12.59
C VAL A 420 15.33 13.60 -11.80
N THR A 421 14.83 12.55 -12.45
CA THR A 421 14.95 11.19 -11.92
C THR A 421 16.43 10.88 -11.64
N PRO A 422 16.78 10.37 -10.44
CA PRO A 422 18.17 10.26 -10.02
C PRO A 422 19.04 9.45 -10.98
N TRP A 423 20.24 9.96 -11.25
CA TRP A 423 21.27 9.21 -11.97
C TRP A 423 22.00 8.23 -11.04
N LEU A 424 22.93 7.44 -11.60
CA LEU A 424 23.77 6.55 -10.81
C LEU A 424 24.63 7.32 -9.80
N SER A 425 25.18 8.47 -10.19
CA SER A 425 25.96 9.36 -9.30
C SER A 425 25.13 9.85 -8.12
N ASP A 426 23.88 10.23 -8.39
CA ASP A 426 23.01 10.84 -7.39
C ASP A 426 22.66 9.81 -6.31
N ARG A 427 22.33 8.59 -6.74
CA ARG A 427 22.09 7.46 -5.84
C ARG A 427 23.32 7.11 -5.02
N ASP A 428 24.51 7.07 -5.62
CA ASP A 428 25.74 6.77 -4.87
C ASP A 428 26.01 7.84 -3.81
N LEU A 429 25.98 9.12 -4.18
CA LEU A 429 26.16 10.24 -3.26
C LEU A 429 25.09 10.24 -2.14
N ALA A 430 23.82 10.01 -2.46
CA ALA A 430 22.75 9.91 -1.47
C ALA A 430 23.00 8.74 -0.50
N LEU A 431 23.43 7.58 -0.99
CA LEU A 431 23.84 6.46 -0.15
C LEU A 431 25.09 6.76 0.68
N GLN A 432 26.06 7.54 0.17
CA GLN A 432 27.21 8.00 0.96
C GLN A 432 26.74 8.89 2.12
N ASN A 433 25.80 9.82 1.87
CA ASN A 433 25.19 10.66 2.91
C ASN A 433 24.52 9.82 4.00
N VAL A 434 23.64 8.90 3.60
CA VAL A 434 22.93 7.99 4.53
C VAL A 434 23.93 7.19 5.36
N ARG A 435 24.94 6.57 4.72
CA ARG A 435 25.99 5.80 5.41
C ARG A 435 26.75 6.67 6.41
N TYR A 436 27.16 7.87 6.00
CA TYR A 436 27.87 8.81 6.86
C TYR A 436 27.03 9.17 8.10
N VAL A 437 25.80 9.63 7.91
CA VAL A 437 24.93 10.09 9.00
C VAL A 437 24.57 8.95 9.95
N ILE A 438 24.16 7.79 9.44
CA ILE A 438 23.80 6.64 10.29
C ILE A 438 25.02 6.16 11.11
N ASN A 439 26.20 6.08 10.50
CA ASN A 439 27.41 5.66 11.20
C ASN A 439 27.88 6.69 12.23
N ALA A 440 27.82 7.99 11.88
CA ALA A 440 28.24 9.07 12.77
C ALA A 440 27.27 9.27 13.94
N ALA A 441 25.96 9.18 13.70
CA ALA A 441 24.96 9.24 14.75
C ALA A 441 24.98 7.98 15.64
N GLY A 442 25.34 6.81 15.09
CA GLY A 442 25.48 5.58 15.86
C GLY A 442 24.22 5.25 16.66
N ARG A 443 24.33 5.27 18.00
CA ARG A 443 23.22 5.01 18.93
C ARG A 443 22.63 6.28 19.56
N LEU A 444 22.77 7.44 18.92
CA LEU A 444 22.32 8.74 19.43
C LEU A 444 20.85 8.77 19.88
N ALA A 445 19.99 7.93 19.31
CA ALA A 445 18.60 7.75 19.75
C ALA A 445 18.46 7.37 21.24
N GLU A 446 19.47 6.72 21.84
CA GLU A 446 19.49 6.33 23.26
C GLU A 446 19.84 7.49 24.18
N ASP A 447 20.66 8.41 23.70
CA ASP A 447 21.06 9.62 24.42
C ASP A 447 20.05 10.76 24.21
N PHE A 448 19.22 10.67 23.17
CA PHE A 448 18.23 11.68 22.83
C PHE A 448 16.95 11.54 23.67
N ALA A 449 16.88 12.31 24.76
CA ALA A 449 15.72 12.40 25.64
C ALA A 449 15.19 13.85 25.66
N PRO A 450 14.15 14.20 24.88
CA PRO A 450 13.50 15.49 24.98
C PRO A 450 12.96 15.72 26.40
N ALA A 451 13.13 16.93 26.92
CA ALA A 451 12.55 17.29 28.22
C ALA A 451 11.02 17.07 28.20
N PRO A 452 10.40 16.51 29.26
CA PRO A 452 8.96 16.24 29.31
C PRO A 452 8.09 17.47 29.04
N ASP A 453 8.50 18.63 29.58
CA ASP A 453 7.89 19.94 29.31
C ASP A 453 8.72 20.75 28.30
N GLY A 454 9.47 20.08 27.43
CA GLY A 454 10.24 20.71 26.36
C GLY A 454 9.35 21.07 25.17
N PHE A 455 9.90 21.85 24.24
CA PHE A 455 9.21 22.19 22.99
C PHE A 455 8.75 20.96 22.20
N ILE A 456 9.62 19.96 22.04
CA ILE A 456 9.36 18.75 21.25
C ILE A 456 8.18 17.97 21.85
N ALA A 457 8.18 17.77 23.17
CA ALA A 457 7.11 17.06 23.86
C ALA A 457 5.78 17.82 23.79
N ARG A 458 5.79 19.14 24.06
CA ARG A 458 4.59 19.98 23.94
C ARG A 458 4.01 19.98 22.53
N ARG A 459 4.86 20.07 21.50
CA ARG A 459 4.41 20.04 20.10
C ARG A 459 3.75 18.70 19.76
N ALA A 460 4.34 17.59 20.18
CA ALA A 460 3.75 16.27 19.96
C ALA A 460 2.39 16.10 20.68
N GLN A 461 2.28 16.58 21.93
CA GLN A 461 1.02 16.58 22.68
C GLN A 461 -0.05 17.47 22.00
N GLN A 462 0.35 18.64 21.50
CA GLN A 462 -0.52 19.53 20.75
C GLN A 462 -1.07 18.83 19.50
N VAL A 463 -0.21 18.26 18.66
CA VAL A 463 -0.64 17.57 17.43
C VAL A 463 -1.55 16.38 17.75
N LEU A 464 -1.29 15.63 18.83
CA LEU A 464 -2.18 14.57 19.28
C LEU A 464 -3.56 15.12 19.71
N GLY A 465 -3.60 16.24 20.43
CA GLY A 465 -4.85 16.93 20.78
C GLY A 465 -5.65 17.38 19.55
N GLU A 466 -5.00 18.06 18.61
CA GLU A 466 -5.59 18.47 17.33
C GLU A 466 -6.11 17.26 16.52
N SER A 467 -5.44 16.12 16.60
CA SER A 467 -5.87 14.87 15.95
C SER A 467 -7.16 14.31 16.58
N ILE A 468 -7.29 14.39 17.90
CA ILE A 468 -8.51 14.01 18.63
C ILE A 468 -9.66 14.95 18.25
N GLU A 469 -9.39 16.25 18.16
CA GLU A 469 -10.39 17.24 17.72
C GLU A 469 -10.87 16.95 16.29
N LEU A 470 -9.94 16.69 15.35
CA LEU A 470 -10.29 16.34 13.98
C LEU A 470 -11.11 15.04 13.91
N LEU A 471 -10.71 13.99 14.64
CA LEU A 471 -11.47 12.75 14.71
C LEU A 471 -12.87 12.94 15.32
N THR A 472 -13.01 13.85 16.29
CA THR A 472 -14.30 14.19 16.89
C THR A 472 -15.18 14.91 15.87
N LYS A 473 -14.64 15.91 15.16
CA LYS A 473 -15.34 16.57 14.04
C LYS A 473 -15.80 15.58 12.99
N ILE A 474 -14.94 14.63 12.59
CA ILE A 474 -15.30 13.54 11.67
C ILE A 474 -16.51 12.76 12.19
N LEU A 475 -16.59 12.46 13.48
CA LEU A 475 -17.72 11.71 14.05
C LEU A 475 -19.00 12.55 14.20
N ASP A 476 -18.87 13.86 14.30
CA ASP A 476 -19.99 14.79 14.46
C ASP A 476 -20.73 15.07 13.14
N HIS A 477 -20.21 14.64 11.98
CA HIS A 477 -20.94 14.79 10.71
C HIS A 477 -22.26 14.00 10.74
N PRO A 478 -23.36 14.60 10.24
CA PRO A 478 -24.65 13.94 10.18
C PRO A 478 -24.58 12.78 9.20
N GLY A 479 -24.99 11.58 9.63
CA GLY A 479 -24.96 10.41 8.76
C GLY A 479 -25.87 10.53 7.56
N THR A 480 -25.28 10.37 6.38
CA THR A 480 -25.97 10.23 5.09
C THR A 480 -26.33 8.76 4.83
N ASP A 481 -26.84 8.47 3.63
CA ASP A 481 -27.22 7.11 3.18
C ASP A 481 -26.08 6.08 3.27
N PHE A 482 -24.82 6.55 3.32
CA PHE A 482 -23.62 5.73 3.47
C PHE A 482 -23.12 5.65 4.93
N GLY A 483 -23.89 6.15 5.89
CA GLY A 483 -23.56 6.17 7.32
C GLY A 483 -22.79 7.42 7.76
N ALA A 484 -22.78 7.69 9.07
CA ALA A 484 -22.14 8.86 9.64
C ALA A 484 -20.61 8.84 9.56
N GLY A 485 -20.06 9.99 9.17
CA GLY A 485 -18.83 10.51 9.75
C GLY A 485 -17.71 10.70 8.74
N LEU A 486 -17.01 9.62 8.40
CA LEU A 486 -15.79 9.72 7.58
C LEU A 486 -16.06 10.04 6.10
N LEU A 487 -17.09 9.44 5.50
CA LEU A 487 -17.43 9.75 4.10
C LEU A 487 -17.90 11.19 3.95
N ASP A 488 -18.71 11.68 4.88
CA ASP A 488 -19.22 13.04 4.88
C ASP A 488 -18.09 14.06 5.10
N ALA A 489 -17.17 13.77 6.04
CA ALA A 489 -15.98 14.59 6.27
C ALA A 489 -15.03 14.65 5.06
N ILE A 490 -14.95 13.56 4.29
CA ILE A 490 -14.22 13.54 3.01
C ILE A 490 -14.99 14.31 1.93
N ALA A 491 -16.33 14.19 1.90
CA ALA A 491 -17.18 14.84 0.91
C ALA A 491 -17.15 16.37 1.01
N ASP A 492 -17.12 16.92 2.24
CA ASP A 492 -17.07 18.37 2.47
C ASP A 492 -15.66 18.93 2.67
N GLY A 493 -14.63 18.06 2.71
CA GLY A 493 -13.22 18.44 2.81
C GLY A 493 -12.71 18.65 4.23
N THR A 494 -13.53 18.37 5.26
CA THR A 494 -13.08 18.37 6.66
C THR A 494 -11.88 17.45 6.89
N PHE A 495 -11.83 16.31 6.19
CA PHE A 495 -10.65 15.44 6.17
C PHE A 495 -9.98 15.46 4.79
N GLY A 496 -8.69 15.83 4.76
CA GLY A 496 -7.86 15.79 3.55
C GLY A 496 -7.98 16.98 2.60
N LEU A 497 -8.71 18.04 2.97
CA LEU A 497 -8.92 19.32 2.25
C LEU A 497 -9.66 19.23 0.91
N MET A 498 -9.53 18.12 0.19
CA MET A 498 -10.19 17.88 -1.10
C MET A 498 -11.58 17.27 -0.90
N LYS A 499 -12.58 17.84 -1.56
CA LYS A 499 -13.96 17.36 -1.53
C LYS A 499 -14.14 16.14 -2.44
N ARG A 500 -14.49 14.99 -1.87
CA ARG A 500 -14.69 13.72 -2.60
C ARG A 500 -15.98 13.04 -2.17
N PRO A 501 -17.13 13.35 -2.79
CA PRO A 501 -18.40 12.77 -2.38
C PRO A 501 -18.50 11.27 -2.71
N ALA A 502 -19.25 10.53 -1.90
CA ALA A 502 -19.34 9.06 -1.98
C ALA A 502 -20.06 8.54 -3.23
N ASP A 503 -20.86 9.39 -3.88
CA ASP A 503 -21.66 9.13 -5.08
C ASP A 503 -20.98 9.63 -6.38
N ALA A 504 -19.72 10.04 -6.33
CA ALA A 504 -18.95 10.47 -7.50
C ALA A 504 -17.52 9.90 -7.52
N GLY A 505 -16.73 10.32 -8.51
CA GLY A 505 -15.37 9.85 -8.72
C GLY A 505 -15.31 8.61 -9.63
N LYS A 506 -14.09 8.27 -10.05
CA LYS A 506 -13.84 7.23 -11.05
C LYS A 506 -14.08 5.82 -10.48
N GLY A 507 -14.64 4.94 -11.28
CA GLY A 507 -14.80 3.51 -10.94
C GLY A 507 -16.01 3.19 -10.06
N LEU A 508 -16.93 4.15 -9.85
CA LEU A 508 -18.19 3.95 -9.13
C LEU A 508 -19.08 2.92 -9.84
N GLU A 509 -19.12 2.95 -11.17
CA GLU A 509 -19.84 1.99 -12.01
C GLU A 509 -19.32 0.55 -11.86
N GLY A 510 -18.16 0.37 -11.24
CA GLY A 510 -17.57 -0.93 -10.93
C GLY A 510 -17.88 -1.43 -9.52
N VAL A 511 -18.82 -0.82 -8.79
CA VAL A 511 -19.24 -1.20 -7.43
C VAL A 511 -20.64 -1.81 -7.47
N ALA A 512 -20.86 -2.87 -6.69
CA ALA A 512 -22.20 -3.44 -6.50
C ALA A 512 -22.41 -3.88 -5.05
N GLU A 513 -23.62 -3.67 -4.51
CA GLU A 513 -24.05 -4.29 -3.27
C GLU A 513 -24.21 -5.81 -3.50
N LYS A 514 -23.77 -6.62 -2.54
CA LYS A 514 -23.81 -8.08 -2.65
C LYS A 514 -25.24 -8.59 -2.53
N ALA A 515 -25.69 -9.37 -3.51
CA ALA A 515 -26.93 -10.13 -3.42
C ALA A 515 -26.83 -11.24 -2.37
N ARG A 516 -27.97 -11.81 -1.99
CA ARG A 516 -28.05 -12.85 -0.92
C ARG A 516 -27.22 -14.11 -1.25
N ASP A 517 -27.12 -14.43 -2.52
CA ASP A 517 -26.42 -15.57 -3.10
C ASP A 517 -24.99 -15.25 -3.55
N TYR A 518 -24.51 -14.01 -3.30
CA TYR A 518 -23.14 -13.63 -3.58
C TYR A 518 -22.15 -14.59 -2.92
N TYR A 519 -21.17 -15.04 -3.70
CA TYR A 519 -20.09 -15.88 -3.19
C TYR A 519 -18.77 -15.55 -3.89
N ASN A 520 -17.76 -15.22 -3.09
CA ASN A 520 -16.38 -15.09 -3.53
C ASN A 520 -15.48 -15.99 -2.67
N PRO A 521 -14.91 -17.08 -3.24
CA PRO A 521 -14.10 -18.02 -2.49
C PRO A 521 -12.80 -17.40 -1.96
N ALA A 522 -12.25 -16.37 -2.63
CA ALA A 522 -11.05 -15.71 -2.13
C ALA A 522 -11.35 -14.97 -0.82
N THR A 523 -12.43 -14.19 -0.78
CA THR A 523 -12.88 -13.50 0.43
C THR A 523 -13.18 -14.48 1.56
N ALA A 524 -13.92 -15.56 1.28
CA ALA A 524 -14.25 -16.57 2.29
C ALA A 524 -13.00 -17.17 2.94
N ILE A 525 -12.01 -17.60 2.15
CA ILE A 525 -10.75 -18.19 2.65
C ILE A 525 -9.95 -17.17 3.47
N LEU A 526 -9.93 -15.90 3.04
CA LEU A 526 -9.19 -14.84 3.71
C LEU A 526 -9.84 -14.39 5.03
N GLU A 527 -11.16 -14.55 5.18
CA GLU A 527 -11.88 -14.21 6.41
C GLU A 527 -11.86 -15.33 7.48
N GLU A 528 -11.59 -16.58 7.07
CA GLU A 528 -11.39 -17.72 7.98
C GLU A 528 -9.98 -17.77 8.61
N SER A 529 -9.04 -16.94 8.12
CA SER A 529 -7.59 -17.03 8.37
C SER A 529 -7.08 -16.32 9.63
#